data_AF-A0A660T6K3-F1
#
_entry.id   AF-A0A660T6K3-F1
#
_cell.length_a   1.000
_cell.length_b   1.000
_cell.length_c   1.000
_cell.angle_alpha   90.00
_cell.angle_beta   90.00
_cell.angle_gamma   90.00
#
_symmetry.space_group_name_H-M   'P 1'
#
loop_
_entity.id
_entity.type
_entity.pdbx_description
1 polymer ?
#
loop_
_entity_poly.entity_id
_entity_poly.type
_entity_poly.pdbx_seq_one_letter_code
_entity_poly.pdbx_strand_id
1 'polypeptide(L)'
;MKKIIITVSVLILLALSSCTTMKAVPNEKAIERFIELYNTGDAIRITEMTSIPMLIDGEIVARDSDADSFWNSLAKAGFTLNGTESYTVEPLNPKSSLYFGDSMEVSTFFTKYVPKTAVLVRVEGPGGDFILLLSGRKGPYPFIFGFTGPLL
;
A
#
# COMPACT_ATOMS: atom_id res chain seq x y z
N MET A 1 -48.86 -5.12 19.69
CA MET A 1 -47.53 -5.44 20.27
C MET A 1 -46.66 -6.29 19.34
N LYS A 2 -47.13 -7.43 18.79
CA LYS A 2 -46.38 -8.26 17.82
C LYS A 2 -45.84 -7.52 16.58
N LYS A 3 -46.61 -6.58 16.01
CA LYS A 3 -46.17 -5.78 14.84
C LYS A 3 -45.02 -4.82 15.14
N ILE A 4 -44.93 -4.27 16.36
CA ILE A 4 -43.87 -3.33 16.76
C ILE A 4 -42.54 -4.07 16.93
N ILE A 5 -42.59 -5.31 17.44
CA ILE A 5 -41.40 -6.16 17.64
C ILE A 5 -40.75 -6.51 16.29
N ILE A 6 -41.55 -6.80 15.27
CA ILE A 6 -41.05 -7.16 13.93
C ILE A 6 -40.36 -5.96 13.28
N THR A 7 -40.91 -4.74 13.41
CA THR A 7 -40.31 -3.54 12.80
C THR A 7 -38.97 -3.17 13.42
N VAL A 8 -38.81 -3.37 14.74
CA VAL A 8 -37.55 -3.08 15.45
C VAL A 8 -36.45 -4.07 15.06
N SER A 9 -36.78 -5.35 14.89
CA SER A 9 -35.81 -6.37 14.47
C SER A 9 -35.26 -6.14 13.06
N VAL A 10 -36.09 -5.66 12.12
CA VAL A 10 -35.64 -5.34 10.75
C VAL A 10 -34.71 -4.12 10.72
N LEU A 11 -34.97 -3.12 11.58
CA LEU A 11 -34.14 -1.91 11.67
C LEU A 11 -32.72 -2.20 12.23
N ILE A 12 -32.60 -3.16 13.17
CA ILE A 12 -31.32 -3.58 13.75
C ILE A 12 -30.48 -4.39 12.74
N LEU A 13 -31.14 -5.22 11.91
CA LEU A 13 -30.47 -5.98 10.85
C LEU A 13 -29.89 -5.09 9.74
N LEU A 14 -30.53 -3.95 9.42
CA LEU A 14 -30.02 -2.96 8.47
C LEU A 14 -28.85 -2.13 9.03
N ALA A 15 -28.72 -2.01 10.36
CA ALA A 15 -27.62 -1.27 10.98
C ALA A 15 -26.30 -2.08 11.01
N LEU A 16 -26.37 -3.41 10.96
CA LEU A 16 -25.20 -4.30 11.02
C LEU A 16 -24.57 -4.58 9.65
N SER A 17 -25.23 -4.24 8.54
CA SER A 17 -24.65 -4.36 7.18
C SER A 17 -23.66 -3.24 6.84
N SER A 18 -23.47 -2.24 7.71
CA SER A 18 -22.56 -1.12 7.49
C SER A 18 -21.12 -1.37 7.99
N CYS A 19 -20.69 -2.63 8.09
CA CYS A 19 -19.27 -2.97 8.23
C CYS A 19 -18.54 -2.62 6.93
N THR A 20 -18.29 -1.33 6.72
CA THR A 20 -17.31 -0.87 5.75
C THR A 20 -15.99 -1.57 6.10
N THR A 21 -15.50 -2.44 5.21
CA THR A 21 -14.22 -3.11 5.37
C THR A 21 -13.11 -2.06 5.31
N MET A 22 -12.83 -1.42 6.45
CA MET A 22 -11.74 -0.48 6.59
C MET A 22 -10.44 -1.29 6.46
N LYS A 23 -9.61 -0.95 5.46
CA LYS A 23 -8.31 -1.59 5.27
C LYS A 23 -7.49 -1.45 6.56
N ALA A 24 -6.96 -2.56 7.08
CA ALA A 24 -6.16 -2.51 8.30
C ALA A 24 -4.84 -1.76 8.05
N VAL A 25 -4.33 -1.07 9.06
CA VAL A 25 -2.95 -0.55 9.04
C VAL A 25 -1.99 -1.75 9.02
N PRO A 26 -1.00 -1.80 8.10
CA PRO A 26 0.00 -2.85 8.10
C PRO A 26 0.75 -2.91 9.44
N ASN A 27 0.90 -4.12 9.99
CA ASN A 27 1.73 -4.33 11.19
C ASN A 27 3.15 -4.75 10.79
N GLU A 28 4.07 -4.66 11.74
CA GLU A 28 5.50 -5.01 11.61
C GLU A 28 5.71 -6.32 10.84
N LYS A 29 5.09 -7.41 11.29
CA LYS A 29 5.15 -8.73 10.64
C LYS A 29 4.68 -8.75 9.18
N ALA A 30 3.73 -7.90 8.80
CA ALA A 30 3.30 -7.81 7.40
C ALA A 30 4.35 -7.09 6.54
N ILE A 31 5.01 -6.08 7.10
CA ILE A 31 6.07 -5.32 6.44
C ILE A 31 7.32 -6.19 6.28
N GLU A 32 7.74 -6.91 7.32
CA GLU A 32 8.84 -7.87 7.26
C GLU A 32 8.62 -8.91 6.16
N ARG A 33 7.44 -9.53 6.14
CA ARG A 33 7.05 -10.49 5.09
C ARG A 33 7.05 -9.87 3.70
N PHE A 34 6.68 -8.60 3.57
CA PHE A 34 6.76 -7.90 2.30
C PHE A 34 8.23 -7.75 1.87
N ILE A 35 9.12 -7.32 2.75
CA ILE A 35 10.56 -7.18 2.47
C ILE A 35 11.17 -8.53 2.08
N GLU A 36 10.83 -9.60 2.81
CA GLU A 36 11.23 -10.96 2.47
C GLU A 36 10.77 -11.35 1.06
N LEU A 37 9.48 -11.13 0.76
CA LEU A 37 8.91 -11.42 -0.56
C LEU A 37 9.54 -10.55 -1.67
N TYR A 38 9.81 -9.28 -1.39
CA TYR A 38 10.49 -8.40 -2.33
C TYR A 38 11.87 -8.97 -2.69
N ASN A 39 12.62 -9.39 -1.68
CA ASN A 39 13.96 -9.93 -1.82
C ASN A 39 14.01 -11.34 -2.47
N THR A 40 12.89 -12.07 -2.55
CA THR A 40 12.87 -13.32 -3.35
C THR A 40 12.86 -13.05 -4.86
N GLY A 41 12.54 -11.83 -5.28
CA GLY A 41 12.38 -11.49 -6.70
C GLY A 41 11.09 -12.02 -7.33
N ASP A 42 10.10 -12.45 -6.53
CA ASP A 42 8.80 -12.92 -7.04
C ASP A 42 7.92 -11.76 -7.51
N ALA A 43 8.28 -11.20 -8.67
CA ALA A 43 7.60 -10.04 -9.28
C ALA A 43 6.12 -10.30 -9.56
N ILE A 44 5.73 -11.53 -9.89
CA ILE A 44 4.33 -11.90 -10.12
C ILE A 44 3.55 -11.68 -8.83
N ARG A 45 4.05 -12.20 -7.71
CA ARG A 45 3.38 -12.05 -6.43
C ARG A 45 3.35 -10.61 -5.94
N ILE A 46 4.41 -9.84 -6.18
CA ILE A 46 4.44 -8.39 -5.85
C ILE A 46 3.37 -7.64 -6.66
N THR A 47 3.29 -7.89 -7.96
CA THR A 47 2.29 -7.29 -8.85
C THR A 47 0.86 -7.57 -8.39
N GLU A 48 0.57 -8.80 -7.94
CA GLU A 48 -0.76 -9.13 -7.41
C GLU A 48 -1.16 -8.31 -6.17
N MET A 49 -0.20 -7.76 -5.43
CA MET A 49 -0.43 -6.93 -4.24
C MET A 49 -0.41 -5.44 -4.56
N THR A 50 -0.02 -5.07 -5.77
CA THR A 50 -0.05 -3.69 -6.24
C THR A 50 -1.49 -3.23 -6.47
N SER A 51 -1.80 -2.06 -5.95
CA SER A 51 -3.02 -1.33 -6.29
C SER A 51 -2.83 -0.66 -7.64
N ILE A 52 -3.83 -0.76 -8.52
CA ILE A 52 -3.92 0.06 -9.73
C ILE A 52 -5.01 1.13 -9.52
N PRO A 53 -4.69 2.43 -9.68
CA PRO A 53 -3.38 2.95 -10.05
C PRO A 53 -2.33 2.87 -8.91
N MET A 54 -1.06 2.76 -9.28
CA MET A 54 0.13 2.83 -8.41
C MET A 54 0.89 4.13 -8.67
N LEU A 55 1.57 4.66 -7.67
CA LEU A 55 2.44 5.84 -7.81
C LEU A 55 3.92 5.44 -7.77
N ILE A 56 4.68 5.75 -8.81
CA ILE A 56 6.12 5.48 -8.92
C ILE A 56 6.87 6.78 -9.18
N ASP A 57 7.71 7.24 -8.25
CA ASP A 57 8.54 8.46 -8.42
C ASP A 57 7.76 9.67 -8.99
N GLY A 58 6.49 9.82 -8.60
CA GLY A 58 5.61 10.90 -9.04
C GLY A 58 4.78 10.60 -10.29
N GLU A 59 5.03 9.49 -10.97
CA GLU A 59 4.25 9.00 -12.11
C GLU A 59 3.12 8.05 -11.66
N ILE A 60 1.91 8.27 -12.19
CA ILE A 60 0.76 7.41 -11.94
C ILE A 60 0.75 6.27 -12.97
N VAL A 61 1.05 5.06 -12.51
CA VAL A 61 0.94 3.83 -13.30
C VAL A 61 -0.49 3.29 -13.20
N ALA A 62 -1.23 3.38 -14.32
CA ALA A 62 -2.66 3.08 -14.36
C ALA A 62 -3.01 1.70 -14.96
N ARG A 63 -2.03 0.89 -15.36
CA ARG A 63 -2.24 -0.43 -15.99
C ARG A 63 -1.49 -1.53 -15.25
N ASP A 64 -2.11 -2.69 -15.13
CA ASP A 64 -1.49 -3.88 -14.53
C ASP A 64 -0.21 -4.30 -15.28
N SER A 65 -0.19 -4.21 -16.61
CA SER A 65 0.98 -4.56 -17.44
C SER A 65 2.21 -3.70 -17.17
N ASP A 66 1.98 -2.44 -16.81
CA ASP A 66 3.05 -1.47 -16.59
C ASP A 66 3.63 -1.66 -15.18
N ALA A 67 2.77 -1.95 -14.19
CA ALA A 67 3.20 -2.38 -12.85
C ALA A 67 3.96 -3.72 -12.90
N ASP A 68 3.47 -4.70 -13.66
CA ASP A 68 4.16 -5.98 -13.89
C ASP A 68 5.55 -5.76 -14.50
N SER A 69 5.63 -4.93 -15.55
CA SER A 69 6.90 -4.61 -16.22
C SER A 69 7.89 -3.93 -15.25
N PHE A 70 7.41 -3.03 -14.40
CA PHE A 70 8.22 -2.35 -13.39
C PHE A 70 8.81 -3.35 -12.38
N TRP A 71 7.99 -4.19 -11.74
CA TRP A 71 8.47 -5.15 -10.74
C TRP A 71 9.39 -6.21 -11.35
N ASN A 72 9.07 -6.70 -12.56
CA ASN A 72 9.95 -7.62 -13.28
C ASN A 72 11.31 -7.00 -13.60
N SER A 73 11.35 -5.71 -13.92
CA SER A 73 12.60 -5.01 -14.20
C SER A 73 13.48 -4.90 -12.95
N LEU A 74 12.88 -4.56 -11.80
CA LEU A 74 13.59 -4.53 -10.51
C LEU A 74 14.11 -5.91 -10.10
N ALA A 75 13.28 -6.96 -10.23
CA ALA A 75 13.68 -8.33 -9.92
C ALA A 75 14.82 -8.82 -10.83
N LYS A 76 14.74 -8.55 -12.14
CA LYS A 76 15.80 -8.88 -13.11
C LYS A 76 17.10 -8.13 -12.85
N ALA A 77 17.02 -6.89 -12.36
CA ALA A 77 18.18 -6.11 -11.96
C ALA A 77 18.81 -6.64 -10.65
N GLY A 78 18.18 -7.59 -9.95
CA GLY A 78 18.65 -8.11 -8.68
C GLY A 78 18.53 -7.11 -7.54
N PHE A 79 17.57 -6.19 -7.64
CA PHE A 79 17.38 -5.17 -6.62
C PHE A 79 16.85 -5.79 -5.32
N THR A 80 17.48 -5.47 -4.19
CA THR A 80 17.09 -5.97 -2.86
C THR A 80 17.00 -4.83 -1.86
N LEU A 81 16.09 -4.96 -0.90
CA LEU A 81 15.99 -4.11 0.28
C LEU A 81 16.82 -4.71 1.42
N ASN A 82 17.43 -3.87 2.24
CA ASN A 82 18.06 -4.31 3.47
C ASN A 82 16.98 -4.95 4.37
N GLY A 83 17.40 -5.97 5.12
CA GLY A 83 16.49 -6.83 5.89
C GLY A 83 15.76 -6.12 7.03
N THR A 84 15.05 -6.92 7.82
CA THR A 84 14.11 -6.53 8.88
C THR A 84 14.67 -5.63 10.00
N GLU A 85 15.98 -5.38 10.03
CA GLU A 85 16.62 -4.54 11.05
C GLU A 85 16.66 -3.04 10.71
N SER A 86 16.39 -2.65 9.45
CA SER A 86 16.54 -1.25 9.01
C SER A 86 15.36 -0.74 8.19
N TYR A 87 14.23 -0.50 8.86
CA TYR A 87 13.12 0.25 8.29
C TYR A 87 12.40 1.12 9.33
N THR A 88 11.76 2.19 8.87
CA THR A 88 10.86 3.01 9.68
C THR A 88 9.46 2.97 9.12
N VAL A 89 8.47 3.15 10.01
CA VAL A 89 7.05 3.20 9.65
C VAL A 89 6.47 4.51 10.14
N GLU A 90 5.94 5.29 9.20
CA GLU A 90 5.33 6.61 9.48
C GLU A 90 3.88 6.64 9.02
N PRO A 91 2.93 7.05 9.88
CA PRO A 91 1.58 7.35 9.44
C PRO A 91 1.57 8.46 8.38
N LEU A 92 0.58 8.42 7.48
CA LEU A 92 0.40 9.53 6.54
C LEU A 92 0.13 10.85 7.26
N ASN A 93 0.77 11.90 6.76
CA ASN A 93 0.56 13.28 7.16
C ASN A 93 0.36 14.16 5.90
N PRO A 94 -0.06 15.44 6.04
CA PRO A 94 -0.33 16.31 4.90
C PRO A 94 0.84 16.54 3.94
N LYS A 95 2.08 16.24 4.36
CA LYS A 95 3.30 16.37 3.55
C LYS A 95 3.77 15.04 2.95
N SER A 96 3.12 13.91 3.26
CA SER A 96 3.54 12.59 2.77
C SER A 96 3.59 12.47 1.25
N SER A 97 2.76 13.23 0.53
CA SER A 97 2.80 13.25 -0.94
C SER A 97 4.11 13.81 -1.51
N LEU A 98 4.77 14.70 -0.77
CA LEU A 98 6.00 15.37 -1.22
C LEU A 98 7.18 14.41 -1.36
N TYR A 99 7.14 13.23 -0.73
CA TYR A 99 8.14 12.18 -0.95
C TYR A 99 8.07 11.56 -2.35
N PHE A 100 6.91 11.65 -3.02
CA PHE A 100 6.70 11.13 -4.36
C PHE A 100 6.72 12.24 -5.42
N GLY A 101 6.42 13.48 -5.03
CA GLY A 101 6.54 14.64 -5.91
C GLY A 101 5.67 15.80 -5.45
N ASP A 102 6.12 17.02 -5.74
CA ASP A 102 5.38 18.25 -5.47
C ASP A 102 4.54 18.64 -6.70
N SER A 103 3.49 17.87 -6.95
CA SER A 103 2.56 18.14 -8.05
C SER A 103 1.10 17.97 -7.62
N MET A 104 0.21 18.71 -8.30
CA MET A 104 -1.23 18.58 -8.11
C MET A 104 -1.73 17.16 -8.40
N GLU A 105 -1.09 16.48 -9.36
CA GLU A 105 -1.41 15.10 -9.74
C GLU A 105 -1.09 14.12 -8.60
N VAL A 106 0.10 14.22 -8.01
CA VAL A 106 0.50 13.40 -6.85
C VAL A 106 -0.40 13.67 -5.65
N SER A 107 -0.68 14.95 -5.35
CA SER A 107 -1.61 15.32 -4.27
C SER A 107 -3.02 14.74 -4.49
N THR A 108 -3.51 14.79 -5.73
CA THR A 108 -4.81 14.22 -6.12
C THR A 108 -4.80 12.69 -6.00
N PHE A 109 -3.69 12.04 -6.36
CA PHE A 109 -3.53 10.59 -6.20
C PHE A 109 -3.68 10.18 -4.73
N PHE A 110 -2.98 10.85 -3.83
CA PHE A 110 -3.08 10.61 -2.37
C PHE A 110 -4.51 10.80 -1.87
N THR A 111 -5.21 11.80 -2.37
CA THR A 111 -6.59 12.08 -1.96
C THR A 111 -7.59 11.02 -2.46
N LYS A 112 -7.41 10.54 -3.71
CA LYS A 112 -8.39 9.67 -4.37
C LYS A 112 -8.17 8.18 -4.13
N TYR A 113 -6.91 7.73 -4.14
CA TYR A 113 -6.59 6.31 -4.22
C TYR A 113 -5.94 5.76 -2.95
N VAL A 114 -5.29 6.60 -2.15
CA VAL A 114 -4.53 6.15 -0.99
C VAL A 114 -5.44 6.09 0.25
N PRO A 115 -5.59 4.90 0.89
CA PRO A 115 -6.41 4.78 2.08
C PRO A 115 -5.82 5.58 3.25
N LYS A 116 -6.69 6.09 4.13
CA LYS A 116 -6.26 6.78 5.37
C LYS A 116 -5.46 5.88 6.32
N THR A 117 -5.56 4.57 6.14
CA THR A 117 -4.83 3.53 6.89
C THR A 117 -3.49 3.20 6.27
N ALA A 118 -3.06 3.94 5.24
CA ALA A 118 -1.76 3.75 4.64
C ALA A 118 -0.65 4.28 5.55
N VAL A 119 0.54 3.74 5.35
CA VAL A 119 1.77 4.13 6.04
C VAL A 119 2.87 4.28 5.00
N LEU A 120 3.81 5.17 5.27
CA LEU A 120 5.10 5.20 4.59
C LEU A 120 6.02 4.23 5.30
N VAL A 121 6.62 3.31 4.55
CA VAL A 121 7.67 2.44 5.03
C VAL A 121 8.95 2.84 4.34
N ARG A 122 9.88 3.43 5.08
CA ARG A 122 11.22 3.74 4.58
C ARG A 122 12.12 2.55 4.86
N VAL A 123 12.80 2.07 3.82
CA VAL A 123 13.70 0.91 3.85
C VAL A 123 15.02 1.32 3.23
N GLU A 124 16.12 0.94 3.84
CA GLU A 124 17.44 1.12 3.25
C GLU A 124 17.72 0.03 2.21
N GLY A 125 18.51 0.34 1.20
CA GLY A 125 19.02 -0.64 0.24
C GLY A 125 20.42 -0.27 -0.27
N PRO A 126 21.08 -1.15 -1.05
CA PRO A 126 22.42 -0.90 -1.57
C PRO A 126 22.56 0.37 -2.42
N GLY A 127 21.44 0.89 -2.95
CA GLY A 127 21.38 2.10 -3.77
C GLY A 127 20.87 3.36 -3.07
N GLY A 128 20.52 3.30 -1.78
CA GLY A 128 19.95 4.42 -1.02
C GLY A 128 18.67 4.05 -0.28
N ASP A 129 17.95 5.05 0.20
CA ASP A 129 16.66 4.87 0.89
C ASP A 129 15.52 4.77 -0.12
N PHE A 130 14.57 3.88 0.13
CA PHE A 130 13.34 3.76 -0.65
C PHE A 130 12.14 3.94 0.26
N ILE A 131 11.07 4.52 -0.27
CA ILE A 131 9.80 4.64 0.45
C ILE A 131 8.74 3.83 -0.28
N LEU A 132 8.10 2.95 0.48
CA LEU A 132 6.93 2.20 0.07
C LEU A 132 5.69 2.83 0.70
N LEU A 133 4.64 2.98 -0.09
CA LEU A 133 3.33 3.39 0.40
C LEU A 133 2.43 2.17 0.53
N LEU A 134 2.23 1.70 1.77
CA LEU A 134 1.58 0.42 2.05
C LEU A 134 0.26 0.61 2.82
N SER A 135 -0.76 -0.21 2.51
CA SER A 135 -1.99 -0.24 3.32
C SER A 135 -2.73 -1.56 3.22
N GLY A 136 -3.64 -1.84 4.16
CA GLY A 136 -4.50 -3.02 4.11
C GLY A 136 -3.70 -4.32 4.15
N ARG A 137 -4.37 -5.41 3.76
CA ARG A 137 -3.75 -6.74 3.64
C ARG A 137 -4.37 -7.52 2.49
N LYS A 138 -3.53 -8.26 1.77
CA LYS A 138 -3.91 -9.34 0.85
C LYS A 138 -3.21 -10.62 1.32
N GLY A 139 -3.93 -11.43 2.10
CA GLY A 139 -3.33 -12.55 2.81
C GLY A 139 -2.30 -12.07 3.86
N PRO A 140 -1.06 -12.59 3.86
CA PRO A 140 -0.07 -12.21 4.86
C PRO A 140 0.60 -10.86 4.58
N TYR A 141 0.47 -10.30 3.39
CA TYR A 141 1.19 -9.13 2.90
C TYR A 141 0.29 -7.87 2.81
N PRO A 142 0.86 -6.65 2.84
CA PRO A 142 0.12 -5.40 2.60
C PRO A 142 -0.17 -5.17 1.11
N PHE A 143 -1.09 -4.26 0.79
CA PHE A 143 -1.19 -3.70 -0.58
C PHE A 143 -0.15 -2.61 -0.78
N ILE A 144 0.35 -2.52 -2.00
CA ILE A 144 1.33 -1.52 -2.43
C ILE A 144 0.61 -0.46 -3.26
N PHE A 145 0.67 0.79 -2.81
CA PHE A 145 0.08 1.93 -3.52
C PHE A 145 1.13 2.80 -4.19
N GLY A 146 2.39 2.69 -3.78
CA GLY A 146 3.46 3.41 -4.41
C GLY A 146 4.84 2.99 -3.94
N PHE A 147 5.83 3.39 -4.74
CA PHE A 147 7.25 3.18 -4.56
C PHE A 147 7.99 4.44 -5.01
N THR A 148 8.96 4.92 -4.24
CA THR A 148 9.82 6.05 -4.63
C THR A 148 11.24 5.85 -4.12
N GLY A 149 12.22 6.35 -4.87
CA GLY A 149 13.64 6.31 -4.53
C GLY A 149 14.53 5.79 -5.67
N PRO A 150 15.86 5.73 -5.47
CA PRO A 150 16.55 6.00 -4.21
C PRO A 150 16.51 7.48 -3.82
N LEU A 151 16.29 7.75 -2.54
CA LEU A 151 16.48 9.08 -1.96
C LEU A 151 17.97 9.25 -1.67
N LEU A 152 18.54 10.36 -2.15
CA LEU A 152 19.93 10.78 -1.90
C LEU A 152 20.10 11.39 -0.51
#